data_AF-A0A524EAD9-F1
#
_entry.id   AF-A0A524EAD9-F1
#
_cell.length_a   1.000
_cell.length_b   1.000
_cell.length_c   1.000
_cell.angle_alpha   90.00
_cell.angle_beta   90.00
_cell.angle_gamma   90.00
#
_symmetry.space_group_name_H-M   'P 1'
#
loop_
_entity.id
_entity.type
_entity.pdbx_description
1 polymer ?
#
loop_
_entity_poly.entity_id
_entity_poly.type
_entity_poly.pdbx_seq_one_letter_code
_entity_poly.pdbx_strand_id
1 'polypeptide(L)'
;MSKEKWVVTAAWPYVNNVPHLGTFSQLLWGDVITRYHKLRNHDVVYVSGSDAHGTPIVVAAEKEGLTPEELALKYHNQVLHLLDEWNIQFD
;
A
#
# COMPACT_ATOMS: atom_id res chain seq x y z
N MET A 1 14.40 -4.61 -28.05
CA MET A 1 13.04 -4.80 -27.51
C MET A 1 12.34 -3.45 -27.54
N SER A 2 11.06 -3.39 -27.93
CA SER A 2 10.27 -2.15 -27.90
C SER A 2 10.06 -1.71 -26.45
N LYS A 3 10.10 -0.40 -26.22
CA LYS A 3 9.76 0.20 -24.92
C LYS A 3 8.24 0.17 -24.73
N GLU A 4 7.77 -0.59 -23.76
CA GLU A 4 6.35 -0.75 -23.45
C GLU A 4 5.94 0.09 -22.24
N LYS A 5 4.62 0.32 -22.10
CA LYS A 5 4.03 1.05 -20.97
C LYS A 5 3.26 0.08 -20.07
N TRP A 6 3.53 0.13 -18.78
CA TRP A 6 2.96 -0.76 -17.77
C TRP A 6 2.35 0.04 -16.61
N VAL A 7 1.19 -0.41 -16.15
CA VAL A 7 0.58 0.06 -14.89
C VAL A 7 0.50 -1.14 -13.98
N VAL A 8 1.28 -1.11 -12.90
CA VAL A 8 1.23 -2.11 -11.85
C VAL A 8 0.32 -1.57 -10.76
N THR A 9 -0.58 -2.42 -10.27
CA THR A 9 -1.51 -2.06 -9.20
C THR A 9 -1.46 -3.11 -8.11
N ALA A 10 -1.58 -2.68 -6.87
CA ALA A 10 -1.76 -3.56 -5.72
C ALA A 10 -3.00 -3.15 -4.92
N ALA A 11 -3.62 -4.10 -4.24
CA ALA A 11 -4.79 -3.83 -3.42
C ALA A 11 -4.45 -2.81 -2.34
N TRP A 12 -5.41 -1.94 -2.01
CA TRP A 12 -5.23 -0.94 -0.98
C TRP A 12 -5.27 -1.61 0.40
N PRO A 13 -4.24 -1.49 1.24
CA PRO A 13 -4.31 -1.99 2.61
C PRO A 13 -5.43 -1.30 3.37
N TYR A 14 -6.24 -2.09 4.05
CA TYR A 14 -7.29 -1.59 4.93
C TYR A 14 -6.67 -0.98 6.18
N VAL A 15 -6.90 0.31 6.44
CA VAL A 15 -6.22 1.06 7.53
C VAL A 15 -6.99 1.02 8.85
N ASN A 16 -7.44 -0.18 9.25
CA ASN A 16 -8.13 -0.41 10.52
C ASN A 16 -7.22 -1.03 11.61
N ASN A 17 -6.04 -1.52 11.24
CA ASN A 17 -5.08 -2.11 12.15
C ASN A 17 -3.65 -2.11 11.57
N VAL A 18 -2.69 -2.59 12.36
CA VAL A 18 -1.34 -2.89 11.88
C VAL A 18 -1.42 -3.99 10.81
N PRO A 19 -0.86 -3.78 9.61
CA PRO A 19 -0.97 -4.78 8.55
C PRO A 19 -0.14 -6.01 8.88
N HIS A 20 -0.71 -7.19 8.66
CA HIS A 20 0.01 -8.45 8.78
C HIS A 20 0.81 -8.76 7.51
N LEU A 21 1.68 -9.76 7.56
CA LEU A 21 2.56 -10.15 6.44
C LEU A 21 1.81 -10.37 5.11
N GLY A 22 0.63 -10.97 5.15
CA GLY A 22 -0.20 -11.17 3.94
C GLY A 22 -0.61 -9.87 3.23
N THR A 23 -0.83 -8.78 3.97
CA THR A 23 -1.16 -7.47 3.38
C THR A 23 0.07 -6.82 2.74
N PHE A 24 1.25 -7.07 3.30
CA PHE A 24 2.51 -6.57 2.74
C PHE A 24 3.03 -7.40 1.56
N SER A 25 2.79 -8.71 1.55
CA SER A 25 3.32 -9.58 0.50
C SER A 25 2.82 -9.17 -0.89
N GLN A 26 1.56 -8.76 -1.00
CA GLN A 26 1.00 -8.26 -2.27
C GLN A 26 1.59 -6.90 -2.70
N LEU A 27 1.96 -6.02 -1.76
CA LEU A 27 2.68 -4.78 -2.07
C LEU A 27 4.11 -5.06 -2.55
N LEU A 28 4.79 -6.01 -1.89
CA LEU A 28 6.12 -6.46 -2.30
C LEU A 28 6.12 -7.03 -3.73
N TRP A 29 5.13 -7.84 -4.08
CA TRP A 29 5.04 -8.41 -5.43
C TRP A 29 4.85 -7.33 -6.51
N GLY A 30 4.10 -6.27 -6.21
CA GLY A 30 3.97 -5.12 -7.12
C GLY A 30 5.30 -4.41 -7.36
N ASP A 31 6.09 -4.19 -6.30
CA ASP A 31 7.42 -3.59 -6.43
C ASP A 31 8.38 -4.50 -7.23
N VAL A 32 8.37 -5.82 -7.00
CA VAL A 32 9.19 -6.78 -7.77
C VAL A 32 8.88 -6.71 -9.27
N ILE A 33 7.60 -6.69 -9.65
CA ILE A 33 7.18 -6.60 -11.05
C ILE A 33 7.60 -5.24 -11.65
N THR A 34 7.47 -4.17 -10.87
CA THR A 34 7.87 -2.82 -11.28
C THR A 34 9.37 -2.74 -11.54
N ARG A 35 10.19 -3.27 -10.63
CA ARG A 35 11.65 -3.36 -10.81
C ARG A 35 12.02 -4.19 -12.03
N TYR A 36 11.31 -5.29 -12.29
CA TYR A 36 11.49 -6.10 -13.50
C TYR A 36 11.25 -5.27 -14.77
N HIS A 37 10.16 -4.50 -14.85
CA HIS A 37 9.89 -3.64 -16.01
C HIS A 37 10.89 -2.49 -16.14
N LYS A 38 11.29 -1.86 -15.03
CA LYS A 38 12.35 -0.83 -15.01
C LYS A 38 13.67 -1.40 -15.55
N LEU A 39 14.08 -2.61 -15.14
CA LEU A 39 15.29 -3.29 -15.65
C LEU A 39 15.23 -3.63 -17.15
N ARG A 40 14.03 -3.83 -17.70
CA ARG A 40 13.81 -4.04 -19.14
C ARG A 40 13.68 -2.73 -19.93
N ASN A 41 13.93 -1.59 -19.29
CA ASN A 41 13.82 -0.26 -19.88
C ASN A 41 12.40 0.08 -20.37
N HIS A 42 11.38 -0.47 -19.71
CA HIS A 42 9.97 -0.12 -19.94
C HIS A 42 9.58 1.13 -19.14
N ASP A 43 8.56 1.85 -19.60
CA ASP A 43 7.89 2.88 -18.81
C ASP A 43 6.87 2.20 -17.90
N VAL A 44 7.04 2.29 -16.58
CA VAL A 44 6.15 1.64 -15.62
C VAL A 44 5.81 2.60 -14.49
N VAL A 45 4.55 2.56 -14.05
CA VAL A 45 4.08 3.21 -12.82
C VAL A 45 3.50 2.15 -11.90
N TYR A 46 3.79 2.25 -10.61
CA TYR A 46 3.25 1.39 -9.58
C TYR A 46 2.43 2.18 -8.57
N VAL A 47 1.13 1.88 -8.51
CA VAL A 47 0.18 2.61 -7.67
C VAL A 47 -0.58 1.68 -6.72
N SER A 48 -0.76 2.16 -5.49
CA SER A 48 -1.68 1.63 -4.50
C SER A 48 -2.14 2.79 -3.60
N GLY A 49 -2.78 2.49 -2.48
CA GLY A 49 -3.36 3.48 -1.58
C GLY A 49 -3.85 2.82 -0.29
N SER A 50 -4.55 3.57 0.55
CA SER A 50 -5.14 3.05 1.78
C SER A 50 -6.65 2.99 1.67
N ASP A 51 -7.24 1.85 2.02
CA ASP A 51 -8.70 1.73 2.11
C ASP A 51 -9.14 2.16 3.51
N ALA A 52 -9.73 3.35 3.57
CA ALA A 52 -9.99 4.12 4.78
C ALA A 52 -11.49 4.23 5.15
N HIS A 53 -12.38 3.54 4.43
CA HIS A 53 -13.82 3.65 4.65
C HIS A 53 -14.48 2.32 4.97
N GLY A 54 -15.51 2.33 5.80
CA GLY A 54 -16.37 1.19 6.08
C GLY A 54 -16.48 0.84 7.57
N THR A 55 -17.37 -0.09 7.89
CA THR A 55 -17.65 -0.52 9.28
C THR A 55 -16.39 -0.91 10.07
N PRO A 56 -15.40 -1.64 9.53
CA PRO A 56 -14.23 -2.01 10.31
C PRO A 56 -13.37 -0.81 10.74
N ILE A 57 -13.34 0.29 9.97
CA ILE A 57 -12.67 1.54 10.38
C ILE A 57 -13.41 2.18 11.55
N VAL A 58 -14.73 2.32 11.44
CA VAL A 58 -15.57 2.90 12.50
C VAL A 58 -15.44 2.09 13.81
N VAL A 59 -15.56 0.77 13.73
CA VAL A 59 -15.45 -0.12 14.90
C VAL A 59 -14.05 -0.08 15.52
N ALA A 60 -12.98 0.04 14.72
CA ALA A 60 -11.63 0.18 15.25
C ALA A 60 -11.40 1.55 15.89
N ALA A 61 -11.91 2.63 15.28
CA ALA A 61 -11.87 3.98 15.81
C ALA A 61 -12.56 4.09 17.18
N GLU A 62 -13.77 3.54 17.32
CA GLU A 62 -14.49 3.48 18.59
C GLU A 62 -13.71 2.73 19.68
N LYS A 63 -13.06 1.61 19.33
CA LYS A 63 -12.24 0.83 20.28
C LYS A 63 -11.02 1.57 20.77
N GLU A 64 -10.44 2.44 19.94
CA GLU A 64 -9.25 3.23 20.28
C GLU A 64 -9.59 4.63 20.83
N GLY A 65 -10.87 5.01 20.89
CA GLY A 65 -11.31 6.33 21.32
C GLY A 65 -10.90 7.44 20.35
N LEU A 66 -10.79 7.12 19.06
CA LEU A 66 -10.40 8.02 17.98
C LEU A 66 -11.60 8.26 17.05
N THR A 67 -11.53 9.32 16.24
CA THR A 67 -12.39 9.46 15.07
C THR A 67 -11.94 8.51 13.95
N PRO A 68 -12.83 8.12 13.00
CA PRO A 68 -12.47 7.31 11.85
C PRO A 68 -11.31 7.89 11.02
N GLU A 69 -11.26 9.22 10.88
CA GLU A 69 -10.20 9.93 10.15
C GLU A 69 -8.85 9.82 10.86
N GLU A 70 -8.82 10.05 12.19
CA GLU A 70 -7.59 9.93 12.98
C GLU A 70 -7.05 8.51 12.97
N LEU A 71 -7.92 7.50 13.08
CA LEU A 71 -7.53 6.09 13.00
C LEU A 71 -6.95 5.75 11.61
N ALA A 72 -7.64 6.15 10.54
CA ALA A 72 -7.19 5.92 9.18
C ALA A 72 -5.82 6.57 8.92
N LEU A 73 -5.64 7.82 9.35
CA LEU A 73 -4.36 8.53 9.19
C LEU A 73 -3.24 7.89 10.02
N LYS A 74 -3.54 7.44 11.25
CA LYS A 74 -2.59 6.72 12.10
C LYS A 74 -2.06 5.47 11.41
N TYR A 75 -2.94 4.62 10.91
CA TYR A 75 -2.53 3.37 10.26
C TYR A 75 -1.97 3.59 8.85
N HIS A 76 -2.43 4.61 8.11
CA HIS A 76 -1.81 5.03 6.85
C HIS A 76 -0.33 5.39 7.05
N ASN A 77 -0.03 6.24 8.05
CA ASN A 77 1.34 6.62 8.36
C ASN A 77 2.20 5.42 8.79
N GLN A 78 1.61 4.46 9.50
CA GLN A 78 2.29 3.22 9.87
C GLN A 78 2.61 2.35 8.65
N VAL A 79 1.68 2.26 7.67
CA VAL A 79 1.94 1.59 6.39
C VAL A 79 3.10 2.26 5.66
N LEU A 80 3.09 3.59 5.54
CA LEU A 80 4.17 4.33 4.88
C LEU A 80 5.53 4.09 5.53
N HIS A 81 5.59 4.10 6.87
CA HIS A 81 6.82 3.81 7.60
C HIS A 81 7.35 2.41 7.31
N LEU A 82 6.48 1.39 7.31
CA LEU A 82 6.88 0.01 7.03
C LEU A 82 7.33 -0.19 5.58
N LEU A 83 6.71 0.52 4.63
CA LEU A 83 7.13 0.50 3.23
C LEU A 83 8.55 1.04 3.05
N ASP A 84 8.87 2.13 3.75
CA ASP A 84 10.22 2.73 3.76
C ASP A 84 11.25 1.77 4.39
N GLU A 85 10.96 1.24 5.58
CA GLU A 85 11.83 0.28 6.27
C GLU A 85 12.12 -0.97 5.43
N TRP A 86 11.16 -1.43 4.63
CA TRP A 86 11.28 -2.62 3.79
C TRP A 86 11.75 -2.31 2.36
N ASN A 87 12.01 -1.03 2.06
CA ASN A 87 12.43 -0.53 0.75
C ASN A 87 11.48 -0.97 -0.39
N ILE A 88 10.18 -0.97 -0.11
CA ILE A 88 9.14 -1.19 -1.12
C ILE A 88 8.77 0.17 -1.70
N GLN A 89 8.92 0.33 -3.02
CA GLN A 89 8.81 1.63 -3.67
C GLN A 89 7.56 1.70 -4.55
N PHE A 90 6.77 2.75 -4.36
CA PHE A 90 5.69 3.15 -5.26
C PHE A 90 6.12 4.39 -6.06
N ASP A 91 5.40 4.70 -7.14
CA ASP A 91 5.59 5.94 -7.92
C ASP A 91 4.60 7.04 -7.51
#